data_AF-A0A350CAT3-F1
#
_entry.id   AF-A0A350CAT3-F1
#
_cell.length_a   1.000
_cell.length_b   1.000
_cell.length_c   1.000
_cell.angle_alpha   90.00
_cell.angle_beta   90.00
_cell.angle_gamma   90.00
#
_symmetry.space_group_name_H-M   'P 1'
#
loop_
_entity.id
_entity.type
_entity.pdbx_description
1 polymer ?
#
loop_
_entity_poly.entity_id
_entity_poly.type
_entity_poly.pdbx_seq_one_letter_code
_entity_poly.pdbx_strand_id
1 'polypeptide(L)'
;MANFSLLVRSVIVLLVFLSATTPLAAQSAPEIVSRGKLATALVVAEARRVSGTAFCVDPAGYFVTNAHVAGKTGDTVKLVLLSGEDGETVVSGRVVRVDETADLALLHCTSQTQLTALEVGTDEKLFETQEITVFGYPLGKALALRNNEFPNITVSVGRISAIRRSKNAPAAIQLDAVINPGNSGGPVLNTSGQVIGVVVAKIGNTDLNLAIPSSQLSTFLLRPDVTFARPAIAASRRHEPLELEVKVTPFDSKPRNFSVQMEWSSRGYDRRTLRLESADGSTFKTQVIPVPPPADPNQLELVARFNRGALQGLVANTTLTLDQQQISLREVRRITRSDTGFQIEAHENRRLRGTQLTGLPKAVQIGDQAVKVQLAQASELLVAAPSDGTGAINYTLIVLEGETELLRESGRIVLQNDTALPDIAGGNLQALGGESPFPDFLEPAPGALYESNGLRTKDREYVRTRSNSLLTGDFAAEILFELQSADKEDWGKVAFIGIGTVERAAYDEPKNCAYLRIQPLHINGEVGLSNRPVDSGTIIGRFRTVGPHLARIRRKGELVIFEVDVDNDGPSPDDFSRTIPDIRAFVPELHEKNTHFFFGGAALFQKVSFR
;
A
#
# COMPACT_ATOMS: atom_id res chain seq x y z
N MET A 1 62.12 74.36 -10.05
CA MET A 1 60.78 74.68 -10.56
C MET A 1 60.10 73.38 -10.93
N ALA A 2 59.23 72.89 -10.05
CA ALA A 2 58.37 71.73 -10.27
C ALA A 2 57.04 72.22 -10.84
N ASN A 3 56.39 71.42 -11.70
CA ASN A 3 54.94 71.31 -11.91
C ASN A 3 54.70 70.05 -12.77
N PHE A 4 54.23 68.95 -12.16
CA PHE A 4 52.82 68.47 -12.16
C PHE A 4 52.34 68.01 -13.56
N SER A 5 51.65 66.89 -13.82
CA SER A 5 51.17 65.69 -13.10
C SER A 5 49.99 65.14 -13.94
N LEU A 6 49.87 63.80 -14.09
CA LEU A 6 48.66 62.93 -14.20
C LEU A 6 48.91 61.82 -15.26
N LEU A 7 49.01 60.52 -14.98
CA LEU A 7 48.14 59.54 -14.27
C LEU A 7 46.93 59.04 -15.11
N VAL A 8 46.91 57.71 -15.29
CA VAL A 8 45.78 56.75 -15.45
C VAL A 8 44.99 56.65 -16.79
N ARG A 9 44.97 55.49 -17.47
CA ARG A 9 44.01 54.36 -17.26
C ARG A 9 44.12 53.28 -18.34
N SER A 10 44.41 52.06 -17.89
CA SER A 10 44.11 50.81 -18.57
C SER A 10 42.60 50.70 -18.85
N VAL A 11 42.23 50.41 -20.09
CA VAL A 11 40.86 50.04 -20.44
C VAL A 11 40.79 48.51 -20.45
N ILE A 12 40.19 47.95 -19.40
CA ILE A 12 39.63 46.59 -19.41
C ILE A 12 38.28 46.71 -20.12
N VAL A 13 38.16 46.10 -21.31
CA VAL A 13 36.87 45.93 -21.98
C VAL A 13 36.14 44.78 -21.29
N LEU A 14 35.20 45.14 -20.41
CA LEU A 14 34.25 44.21 -19.80
C LEU A 14 33.14 43.93 -20.83
N LEU A 15 33.24 42.79 -21.53
CA LEU A 15 32.14 42.25 -22.34
C LEU A 15 31.06 41.70 -21.41
N VAL A 16 30.08 42.54 -21.08
CA VAL A 16 28.84 42.10 -20.45
C VAL A 16 27.99 41.40 -21.50
N PHE A 17 27.91 40.07 -21.43
CA PHE A 17 26.87 39.32 -22.13
C PHE A 17 25.54 39.60 -21.41
N LEU A 18 24.80 40.60 -21.90
CA LEU A 18 23.39 40.76 -21.58
C LEU A 18 22.64 39.63 -22.29
N SER A 19 22.32 38.55 -21.58
CA SER A 19 21.34 37.56 -22.01
C SER A 19 19.98 38.25 -22.07
N ALA A 20 19.63 38.84 -23.22
CA ALA A 20 18.29 39.32 -23.47
C ALA A 20 17.37 38.09 -23.51
N THR A 21 16.67 37.83 -22.40
CA THR A 21 15.49 36.96 -22.41
C THR A 21 14.45 37.66 -23.28
N THR A 22 14.37 37.28 -24.55
CA THR A 22 13.25 37.68 -25.39
C THR A 22 11.97 37.21 -24.71
N PRO A 23 11.03 38.10 -24.34
CA PRO A 23 9.73 37.66 -23.85
C PRO A 23 9.10 36.80 -24.95
N LEU A 24 8.60 35.63 -24.56
CA LEU A 24 7.82 34.78 -25.47
C LEU A 24 6.68 35.64 -26.02
N ALA A 25 6.62 35.83 -27.33
CA ALA A 25 5.55 36.61 -27.94
C ALA A 25 4.20 36.00 -27.54
N ALA A 26 3.28 36.84 -27.07
CA ALA A 26 1.94 36.40 -26.70
C ALA A 26 1.29 35.72 -27.91
N GLN A 27 0.86 34.47 -27.75
CA GLN A 27 0.20 33.72 -28.83
C GLN A 27 -1.14 34.37 -29.17
N SER A 28 -1.47 34.44 -30.45
CA SER A 28 -2.77 34.91 -30.91
C SER A 28 -3.85 33.85 -30.65
N ALA A 29 -5.11 34.28 -30.51
CA ALA A 29 -6.23 33.34 -30.31
C ALA A 29 -6.33 32.24 -31.40
N PRO A 30 -6.12 32.54 -32.70
CA PRO A 30 -6.08 31.50 -33.73
C PRO A 30 -4.97 30.46 -33.53
N GLU A 31 -3.79 30.86 -33.06
CA GLU A 31 -2.67 29.95 -32.79
C GLU A 31 -2.98 29.03 -31.59
N ILE A 32 -3.57 29.57 -30.53
CA ILE A 32 -4.02 28.79 -29.36
C ILE A 32 -5.07 27.76 -29.78
N VAL A 33 -6.05 28.17 -30.60
CA VAL A 33 -7.09 27.27 -31.11
C VAL A 33 -6.48 26.20 -32.00
N SER A 34 -5.60 26.56 -32.93
CA SER A 34 -4.93 25.61 -33.81
C SER A 34 -4.14 24.56 -33.01
N ARG A 35 -3.30 25.01 -32.07
CA ARG A 35 -2.51 24.12 -31.22
C ARG A 35 -3.40 23.24 -30.33
N GLY A 36 -4.42 23.82 -29.72
CA GLY A 36 -5.39 23.10 -28.89
C GLY A 36 -6.12 22.01 -29.67
N LYS A 37 -6.51 22.28 -30.93
CA LYS A 37 -7.10 21.26 -31.81
C LYS A 37 -6.11 20.14 -32.14
N LEU A 38 -4.89 20.48 -32.55
CA LEU A 38 -3.86 19.50 -32.92
C LEU A 38 -3.48 18.57 -31.75
N ALA A 39 -3.49 19.09 -30.53
CA ALA A 39 -3.12 18.34 -29.34
C ALA A 39 -4.27 17.53 -28.72
N THR A 40 -5.52 17.77 -29.11
CA THR A 40 -6.70 17.15 -28.48
C THR A 40 -7.21 15.99 -29.34
N ALA A 41 -7.56 14.88 -28.70
CA ALA A 41 -8.01 13.65 -29.34
C ALA A 41 -9.28 13.13 -28.66
N LEU A 42 -10.12 12.44 -29.44
CA LEU A 42 -11.27 11.71 -28.92
C LEU A 42 -10.78 10.38 -28.35
N VAL A 43 -11.13 10.09 -27.11
CA VAL A 43 -10.88 8.80 -26.47
C VAL A 43 -12.12 7.93 -26.58
N VAL A 44 -11.95 6.68 -27.01
CA VAL A 44 -13.02 5.68 -27.00
C VAL A 44 -12.54 4.43 -26.26
N ALA A 45 -13.13 4.18 -25.09
CA ALA A 45 -12.95 2.96 -24.32
C ALA A 45 -14.07 1.96 -24.69
N GLU A 46 -13.86 1.21 -25.77
CA GLU A 46 -14.88 0.35 -26.38
C GLU A 46 -15.45 -0.70 -25.42
N ALA A 47 -14.59 -1.36 -24.66
CA ALA A 47 -14.98 -2.36 -23.66
C ALA A 47 -15.95 -1.80 -22.61
N ARG A 48 -15.85 -0.50 -22.32
CA ARG A 48 -16.67 0.21 -21.33
C ARG A 48 -17.83 0.97 -21.96
N ARG A 49 -17.88 1.07 -23.29
CA ARG A 49 -18.82 1.93 -24.04
C ARG A 49 -18.80 3.39 -23.55
N VAL A 50 -17.61 3.88 -23.19
CA VAL A 50 -17.38 5.26 -22.75
C VAL A 50 -16.54 5.98 -23.79
N SER A 51 -16.86 7.25 -24.02
CA SER A 51 -16.02 8.17 -24.80
C SER A 51 -15.84 9.49 -24.07
N GLY A 52 -14.70 10.13 -24.30
CA GLY A 52 -14.37 11.42 -23.73
C GLY A 52 -13.28 12.10 -24.53
N THR A 53 -12.63 13.08 -23.92
CA THR A 53 -11.55 13.84 -24.54
C THR A 53 -10.23 13.50 -23.87
N ALA A 54 -9.14 13.48 -24.64
CA ALA A 54 -7.79 13.49 -24.12
C ALA A 54 -6.97 14.57 -24.81
N PHE A 55 -5.88 14.99 -24.20
CA PHE A 55 -4.93 15.89 -24.83
C PHE A 55 -3.48 15.46 -24.62
N CYS A 56 -2.66 15.68 -25.63
CA CYS A 56 -1.24 15.34 -25.63
C CYS A 56 -0.48 16.29 -24.71
N VAL A 57 0.29 15.73 -23.79
CA VAL A 57 1.15 16.46 -22.85
C VAL A 57 2.64 16.25 -23.13
N ASP A 58 2.99 15.22 -23.90
CA ASP A 58 4.35 14.98 -24.37
C ASP A 58 4.34 14.41 -25.80
N PRO A 59 5.15 14.96 -26.74
CA PRO A 59 5.22 14.49 -28.12
C PRO A 59 5.61 13.01 -28.30
N ALA A 60 6.15 12.35 -27.26
CA ALA A 60 6.44 10.93 -27.25
C ALA A 60 5.17 10.04 -27.27
N GLY A 61 3.98 10.62 -27.19
CA GLY A 61 2.71 9.87 -27.26
C GLY A 61 1.95 9.79 -25.96
N TYR A 62 2.23 10.69 -25.01
CA TYR A 62 1.53 10.72 -23.73
C TYR A 62 0.34 11.67 -23.77
N PHE A 63 -0.83 11.13 -23.45
CA PHE A 63 -2.10 11.86 -23.42
C PHE A 63 -2.72 11.78 -22.03
N VAL A 64 -3.30 12.89 -21.57
CA VAL A 64 -4.05 12.96 -20.32
C VAL A 64 -5.54 12.93 -20.60
N THR A 65 -6.29 12.23 -19.76
CA THR A 65 -7.76 12.23 -19.73
C THR A 65 -8.24 11.99 -18.29
N ASN A 66 -9.54 11.82 -18.08
CA ASN A 66 -10.06 11.41 -16.77
C ASN A 66 -9.99 9.89 -16.54
N ALA A 67 -9.82 9.50 -15.28
CA ALA A 67 -9.80 8.09 -14.87
C ALA A 67 -11.11 7.37 -15.26
N HIS A 68 -12.27 8.02 -15.04
CA HIS A 68 -13.55 7.42 -15.38
C HIS A 68 -13.75 7.19 -16.89
N VAL A 69 -13.07 7.98 -17.75
CA VAL A 69 -13.06 7.82 -19.21
C VAL A 69 -12.15 6.68 -19.64
N ALA A 70 -10.92 6.65 -19.12
CA ALA A 70 -9.88 5.71 -19.54
C ALA A 70 -10.12 4.28 -19.07
N GLY A 71 -10.53 4.08 -17.82
CA GLY A 71 -10.61 2.76 -17.19
C GLY A 71 -9.44 2.49 -16.23
N LYS A 72 -8.95 1.26 -16.18
CA LYS A 72 -7.89 0.82 -15.27
C LYS A 72 -6.53 0.77 -15.98
N THR A 73 -5.44 0.85 -15.23
CA THR A 73 -4.09 0.63 -15.75
C THR A 73 -4.01 -0.71 -16.49
N GLY A 74 -3.43 -0.71 -17.69
CA GLY A 74 -3.35 -1.87 -18.58
C GLY A 74 -4.48 -1.97 -19.60
N ASP A 75 -5.60 -1.26 -19.41
CA ASP A 75 -6.70 -1.21 -20.37
C ASP A 75 -6.24 -0.60 -21.70
N THR A 76 -6.91 -0.99 -22.79
CA THR A 76 -6.69 -0.45 -24.13
C THR A 76 -7.81 0.50 -24.51
N VAL A 77 -7.44 1.63 -25.11
CA VAL A 77 -8.37 2.65 -25.60
C VAL A 77 -8.02 3.00 -27.06
N LYS A 78 -8.99 3.52 -27.81
CA LYS A 78 -8.73 4.15 -29.10
C LYS A 78 -8.58 5.66 -28.91
N LEU A 79 -7.55 6.23 -29.52
CA LEU A 79 -7.37 7.67 -29.66
C LEU A 79 -7.62 8.03 -31.12
N VAL A 80 -8.58 8.92 -31.36
CA VAL A 80 -8.86 9.47 -32.69
C VAL A 80 -8.24 10.86 -32.74
N LEU A 81 -7.07 10.94 -33.37
CA LEU A 81 -6.35 12.18 -33.63
C LEU A 81 -7.03 12.91 -34.78
N LEU A 82 -7.13 14.25 -34.70
CA LEU A 82 -7.80 15.07 -35.72
C LEU A 82 -9.22 14.57 -36.06
N SER A 83 -9.94 14.05 -35.04
CA SER A 83 -11.29 13.50 -35.18
C SER A 83 -12.23 14.46 -35.92
N GLY A 84 -12.83 13.98 -37.00
CA GLY A 84 -13.73 14.72 -37.89
C GLY A 84 -13.06 15.73 -38.82
N GLU A 85 -11.73 15.87 -38.80
CA GLU A 85 -10.95 16.83 -39.57
C GLU A 85 -10.05 16.14 -40.62
N ASP A 86 -9.46 16.92 -41.52
CA ASP A 86 -8.48 16.41 -42.48
C ASP A 86 -7.26 15.82 -41.73
N GLY A 87 -6.88 14.58 -42.09
CA GLY A 87 -5.79 13.86 -41.43
C GLY A 87 -6.21 13.02 -40.22
N GLU A 88 -7.52 12.80 -40.02
CA GLU A 88 -8.05 11.88 -39.00
C GLU A 88 -7.28 10.56 -38.97
N THR A 89 -6.79 10.18 -37.78
CA THR A 89 -6.04 8.94 -37.58
C THR A 89 -6.47 8.27 -36.28
N VAL A 90 -6.82 6.98 -36.35
CA VAL A 90 -7.12 6.17 -35.17
C VAL A 90 -5.86 5.40 -34.73
N VAL A 91 -5.43 5.63 -33.49
CA VAL A 91 -4.30 4.90 -32.89
C VAL A 91 -4.75 4.15 -31.65
N SER A 92 -4.12 3.00 -31.39
CA SER A 92 -4.33 2.25 -30.15
C SER A 92 -3.51 2.87 -29.04
N GLY A 93 -4.16 3.24 -27.93
CA GLY A 93 -3.52 3.69 -26.70
C GLY A 93 -3.63 2.64 -25.59
N ARG A 94 -2.68 2.66 -24.65
CA ARG A 94 -2.75 1.93 -23.38
C ARG A 94 -2.87 2.90 -22.22
N VAL A 95 -3.69 2.55 -21.24
CA VAL A 95 -3.72 3.25 -19.96
C VAL A 95 -2.48 2.86 -19.16
N VAL A 96 -1.55 3.79 -18.95
CA VAL A 96 -0.27 3.52 -18.25
C VAL A 96 -0.30 3.93 -16.79
N ARG A 97 -1.17 4.87 -16.42
CA ARG A 97 -1.34 5.33 -15.03
C ARG A 97 -2.77 5.81 -14.80
N VAL A 98 -3.30 5.54 -13.62
CA VAL A 98 -4.61 6.03 -13.17
C VAL A 98 -4.49 6.54 -11.74
N ASP A 99 -5.05 7.71 -11.49
CA ASP A 99 -5.34 8.23 -10.16
C ASP A 99 -6.86 8.46 -10.08
N GLU A 100 -7.56 7.50 -9.49
CA GLU A 100 -9.03 7.55 -9.34
C GLU A 100 -9.47 8.66 -8.38
N THR A 101 -8.59 9.07 -7.44
CA THR A 101 -8.91 10.11 -6.46
C THR A 101 -8.87 11.50 -7.11
N ALA A 102 -7.85 11.75 -7.94
CA ALA A 102 -7.75 12.98 -8.72
C ALA A 102 -8.61 12.94 -10.01
N ASP A 103 -9.21 11.79 -10.34
CA ASP A 103 -9.89 11.50 -11.59
C ASP A 103 -9.02 11.81 -12.83
N LEU A 104 -7.75 11.40 -12.80
CA LEU A 104 -6.78 11.57 -13.88
C LEU A 104 -6.26 10.23 -14.38
N ALA A 105 -6.06 10.12 -15.69
CA ALA A 105 -5.39 8.98 -16.31
C ALA A 105 -4.38 9.45 -17.36
N LEU A 106 -3.27 8.71 -17.43
CA LEU A 106 -2.23 8.86 -18.44
C LEU A 106 -2.35 7.72 -19.43
N LEU A 107 -2.41 8.08 -20.70
CA LEU A 107 -2.45 7.17 -21.83
C LEU A 107 -1.13 7.27 -22.58
N HIS A 108 -0.69 6.17 -23.16
CA HIS A 108 0.45 6.15 -24.08
C HIS A 108 0.06 5.47 -25.39
N CYS A 109 0.42 6.09 -26.51
CA CYS A 109 0.29 5.50 -27.83
C CYS A 109 1.56 5.69 -28.65
N THR A 110 1.78 4.80 -29.62
CA THR A 110 2.80 5.01 -30.64
C THR A 110 2.15 5.58 -31.88
N SER A 111 2.53 6.79 -32.27
CA SER A 111 2.08 7.43 -33.51
C SER A 111 3.22 7.47 -34.53
N GLN A 112 2.89 7.32 -35.80
CA GLN A 112 3.82 7.57 -36.91
C GLN A 112 3.90 9.05 -37.29
N THR A 113 2.96 9.87 -36.81
CA THR A 113 2.92 11.31 -37.01
C THR A 113 3.46 12.04 -35.80
N GLN A 114 4.10 13.20 -36.03
CA GLN A 114 4.56 14.07 -34.95
C GLN A 114 3.36 14.62 -34.18
N LEU A 115 3.34 14.41 -32.87
CA LEU A 115 2.27 14.87 -32.00
C LEU A 115 2.56 16.28 -31.47
N THR A 116 1.52 17.10 -31.38
CA THR A 116 1.58 18.43 -30.78
C THR A 116 1.21 18.31 -29.30
N ALA A 117 2.10 18.71 -28.40
CA ALA A 117 1.84 18.69 -26.96
C ALA A 117 1.43 20.08 -26.43
N LEU A 118 0.59 20.09 -25.40
CA LEU A 118 0.24 21.29 -24.64
C LEU A 118 1.14 21.43 -23.42
N GLU A 119 1.56 22.66 -23.15
CA GLU A 119 2.31 23.00 -21.94
C GLU A 119 1.36 23.10 -20.76
N VAL A 120 1.70 22.47 -19.64
CA VAL A 120 0.95 22.61 -18.38
C VAL A 120 1.38 23.91 -17.70
N GLY A 121 0.41 24.78 -17.45
CA GLY A 121 0.62 26.06 -16.76
C GLY A 121 0.43 25.96 -15.25
N THR A 122 0.61 27.09 -14.57
CA THR A 122 0.36 27.22 -13.12
C THR A 122 -1.07 27.70 -12.85
N ASP A 123 -1.65 27.21 -11.75
CA ASP A 123 -2.95 27.64 -11.23
C ASP A 123 -2.84 28.58 -10.01
N GLU A 124 -1.62 28.94 -9.58
CA GLU A 124 -1.38 29.76 -8.38
C GLU A 124 -1.97 31.18 -8.47
N LYS A 125 -1.96 31.75 -9.67
CA LYS A 125 -2.37 33.14 -9.94
C LYS A 125 -3.68 33.24 -10.72
N LEU A 126 -4.47 32.16 -10.75
CA LEU A 126 -5.79 32.21 -11.35
C LEU A 126 -6.69 33.16 -10.57
N PHE A 127 -7.55 33.86 -11.29
CA PHE A 127 -8.54 34.76 -10.72
C PHE A 127 -9.89 34.57 -11.42
N GLU A 128 -10.97 34.85 -10.70
CA GLU A 128 -12.31 34.86 -11.26
C GLU A 128 -12.39 35.84 -12.43
N THR A 129 -13.22 35.53 -13.42
CA THR A 129 -13.33 36.24 -14.69
C THR A 129 -12.11 36.14 -15.61
N GLN A 130 -11.09 35.35 -15.28
CA GLN A 130 -10.01 35.06 -16.23
C GLN A 130 -10.55 34.29 -17.44
N GLU A 131 -10.19 34.73 -18.65
CA GLU A 131 -10.61 34.10 -19.91
C GLU A 131 -9.93 32.75 -20.13
N ILE A 132 -10.71 31.81 -20.66
CA ILE A 132 -10.29 30.44 -20.93
C ILE A 132 -10.81 29.94 -22.27
N THR A 133 -10.12 28.95 -22.84
CA THR A 133 -10.60 28.16 -23.99
C THR A 133 -10.63 26.68 -23.62
N VAL A 134 -11.74 26.01 -23.89
CA VAL A 134 -11.99 24.60 -23.58
C VAL A 134 -12.15 23.81 -24.88
N PHE A 135 -11.51 22.65 -24.94
CA PHE A 135 -11.54 21.76 -26.10
C PHE A 135 -12.15 20.42 -25.71
N GLY A 136 -12.98 19.86 -26.58
CA GLY A 136 -13.51 18.51 -26.37
C GLY A 136 -14.50 18.03 -27.42
N TYR A 137 -15.01 16.82 -27.19
CA TYR A 137 -15.93 16.13 -28.08
C TYR A 137 -17.27 15.87 -27.39
N PRO A 138 -18.14 16.89 -27.31
CA PRO A 138 -19.42 16.77 -26.62
C PRO A 138 -20.27 15.67 -27.27
N LEU A 139 -20.92 14.87 -26.43
CA LEU A 139 -21.75 13.70 -26.78
C LEU A 139 -21.03 12.62 -27.62
N GLY A 140 -19.69 12.70 -27.74
CA GLY A 140 -18.88 11.73 -28.48
C GLY A 140 -19.41 11.46 -29.89
N LYS A 141 -19.52 10.19 -30.27
CA LYS A 141 -20.00 9.77 -31.60
C LYS A 141 -21.43 10.23 -31.95
N ALA A 142 -22.23 10.68 -30.98
CA ALA A 142 -23.61 11.12 -31.26
C ALA A 142 -23.69 12.41 -32.09
N LEU A 143 -22.61 13.22 -32.12
CA LEU A 143 -22.51 14.40 -32.99
C LEU A 143 -21.78 14.12 -34.31
N ALA A 144 -21.43 12.87 -34.61
CA ALA A 144 -20.88 12.53 -35.91
C ALA A 144 -21.94 12.79 -37.00
N LEU A 145 -21.57 13.55 -38.04
CA LEU A 145 -22.44 13.78 -39.19
C LEU A 145 -22.59 12.47 -39.99
N ARG A 146 -23.68 12.32 -40.75
CA ARG A 146 -24.05 11.05 -41.43
C ARG A 146 -22.98 10.44 -42.35
N ASN A 147 -21.94 11.20 -42.71
CA ASN A 147 -20.82 10.77 -43.55
C ASN A 147 -19.47 10.66 -42.81
N ASN A 148 -19.41 11.01 -41.52
CA ASN A 148 -18.20 10.94 -40.69
C ASN A 148 -18.36 9.82 -39.65
N GLU A 149 -17.30 9.04 -39.41
CA GLU A 149 -17.31 8.03 -38.34
C GLU A 149 -17.16 8.65 -36.94
N PHE A 150 -16.51 9.82 -36.85
CA PHE A 150 -16.22 10.53 -35.61
C PHE A 150 -16.60 12.03 -35.70
N PRO A 151 -16.94 12.68 -34.56
CA PRO A 151 -17.33 14.10 -34.52
C PRO A 151 -16.12 15.04 -34.69
N ASN A 152 -16.38 16.25 -35.18
CA ASN A 152 -15.43 17.35 -35.09
C ASN A 152 -15.25 17.83 -33.64
N ILE A 153 -14.07 18.37 -33.35
CA ILE A 153 -13.78 18.97 -32.05
C ILE A 153 -14.58 20.26 -31.83
N THR A 154 -15.16 20.40 -30.64
CA THR A 154 -15.80 21.63 -30.20
C THR A 154 -14.83 22.49 -29.39
N VAL A 155 -14.78 23.78 -29.71
CA VAL A 155 -13.97 24.78 -29.01
C VAL A 155 -14.91 25.77 -28.34
N SER A 156 -14.87 25.87 -27.02
CA SER A 156 -15.71 26.76 -26.22
C SER A 156 -14.86 27.81 -25.52
N VAL A 157 -15.29 29.07 -25.56
CA VAL A 157 -14.68 30.16 -24.78
C VAL A 157 -15.54 30.39 -23.54
N GLY A 158 -14.90 30.75 -22.43
CA GLY A 158 -15.58 31.12 -21.20
C GLY A 158 -14.64 31.84 -20.24
N ARG A 159 -15.02 31.89 -18.97
CA ARG A 159 -14.26 32.48 -17.87
C ARG A 159 -14.27 31.54 -16.67
N ILE A 160 -13.29 31.73 -15.79
CA ILE A 160 -13.29 31.13 -14.45
C ILE A 160 -14.37 31.82 -13.63
N SER A 161 -15.42 31.09 -13.23
CA SER A 161 -16.49 31.66 -12.39
C SER A 161 -16.11 31.68 -10.92
N ALA A 162 -15.34 30.69 -10.46
CA ALA A 162 -14.90 30.60 -9.07
C ALA A 162 -13.78 29.56 -8.89
N ILE A 163 -12.86 29.83 -7.95
CA ILE A 163 -11.78 28.90 -7.59
C ILE A 163 -12.11 28.29 -6.21
N ARG A 164 -12.46 27.01 -6.19
CA ARG A 164 -12.69 26.28 -4.92
C ARG A 164 -11.33 25.88 -4.35
N ARG A 165 -11.07 26.26 -3.11
CA ARG A 165 -9.79 25.98 -2.43
C ARG A 165 -9.99 25.01 -1.26
N SER A 166 -9.00 24.15 -1.05
CA SER A 166 -8.85 23.30 0.14
C SER A 166 -7.44 23.48 0.67
N LYS A 167 -7.28 23.73 1.97
CA LYS A 167 -5.97 24.01 2.61
C LYS A 167 -5.14 25.07 1.84
N ASN A 168 -5.79 26.13 1.37
CA ASN A 168 -5.20 27.21 0.55
C ASN A 168 -4.70 26.82 -0.86
N ALA A 169 -4.89 25.58 -1.32
CA ALA A 169 -4.62 25.15 -2.69
C ALA A 169 -5.91 25.05 -3.52
N PRO A 170 -5.90 25.32 -4.83
CA PRO A 170 -7.03 25.03 -5.71
C PRO A 170 -7.41 23.55 -5.66
N ALA A 171 -8.66 23.28 -5.31
CA ALA A 171 -9.25 21.93 -5.30
C ALA A 171 -10.09 21.68 -6.55
N ALA A 172 -10.78 22.72 -7.07
CA ALA A 172 -11.52 22.68 -8.32
C ALA A 172 -11.67 24.08 -8.93
N ILE A 173 -11.66 24.17 -10.25
CA ILE A 173 -11.92 25.40 -11.00
C ILE A 173 -13.34 25.33 -11.57
N GLN A 174 -14.20 26.28 -11.23
CA GLN A 174 -15.54 26.38 -11.81
C GLN A 174 -15.51 27.28 -13.05
N LEU A 175 -16.17 26.82 -14.11
CA LEU A 175 -16.18 27.46 -15.43
C LEU A 175 -17.61 27.84 -15.84
N ASP A 176 -17.75 28.90 -16.65
CA ASP A 176 -19.02 29.24 -17.32
C ASP A 176 -19.04 28.83 -18.81
N ALA A 177 -17.99 28.16 -19.29
CA ALA A 177 -17.94 27.61 -20.63
C ALA A 177 -18.99 26.50 -20.82
N VAL A 178 -19.50 26.34 -22.05
CA VAL A 178 -20.46 25.28 -22.39
C VAL A 178 -19.78 23.92 -22.31
N ILE A 179 -20.13 23.13 -21.29
CA ILE A 179 -19.58 21.78 -21.07
C ILE A 179 -20.71 20.75 -21.06
N ASN A 180 -20.52 19.69 -21.82
CA ASN A 180 -21.44 18.55 -21.92
C ASN A 180 -20.67 17.23 -21.69
N PRO A 181 -21.37 16.12 -21.40
CA PRO A 181 -20.77 14.79 -21.42
C PRO A 181 -19.97 14.58 -22.71
N GLY A 182 -18.76 14.03 -22.62
CA GLY A 182 -17.81 13.92 -23.73
C GLY A 182 -16.67 14.94 -23.71
N ASN A 183 -16.87 16.09 -23.06
CA ASN A 183 -15.77 17.04 -22.78
C ASN A 183 -14.86 16.59 -21.62
N SER A 184 -15.30 15.62 -20.79
CA SER A 184 -14.47 15.03 -19.73
C SER A 184 -13.09 14.64 -20.25
N GLY A 185 -12.05 15.08 -19.54
CA GLY A 185 -10.65 14.84 -19.86
C GLY A 185 -10.06 15.86 -20.83
N GLY A 186 -10.87 16.81 -21.33
CA GLY A 186 -10.42 17.88 -22.23
C GLY A 186 -9.63 18.99 -21.52
N PRO A 187 -8.73 19.69 -22.22
CA PRO A 187 -7.91 20.73 -21.63
C PRO A 187 -8.68 22.06 -21.50
N VAL A 188 -8.41 22.77 -20.41
CA VAL A 188 -8.78 24.17 -20.19
C VAL A 188 -7.53 25.02 -20.35
N LEU A 189 -7.48 25.87 -21.38
CA LEU A 189 -6.33 26.71 -21.68
C LEU A 189 -6.52 28.15 -21.20
N ASN A 190 -5.45 28.75 -20.69
CA ASN A 190 -5.38 30.18 -20.46
C ASN A 190 -5.09 30.95 -21.77
N THR A 191 -5.05 32.28 -21.70
CA THR A 191 -4.75 33.17 -22.84
C THR A 191 -3.32 33.06 -23.38
N SER A 192 -2.45 32.28 -22.73
CA SER A 192 -1.11 31.93 -23.24
C SER A 192 -1.06 30.54 -23.89
N GLY A 193 -2.20 29.84 -23.97
CA GLY A 193 -2.30 28.48 -24.52
C GLY A 193 -1.79 27.38 -23.59
N GLN A 194 -1.58 27.68 -22.30
CA GLN A 194 -1.14 26.69 -21.30
C GLN A 194 -2.34 26.05 -20.60
N VAL A 195 -2.26 24.77 -20.29
CA VAL A 195 -3.29 24.01 -19.57
C VAL A 195 -3.33 24.46 -18.12
N ILE A 196 -4.45 25.02 -17.69
CA ILE A 196 -4.72 25.41 -16.30
C ILE A 196 -5.71 24.47 -15.61
N GLY A 197 -6.31 23.55 -16.35
CA GLY A 197 -7.11 22.46 -15.77
C GLY A 197 -7.59 21.42 -16.77
N VAL A 198 -8.18 20.35 -16.25
CA VAL A 198 -8.75 19.22 -17.00
C VAL A 198 -10.25 19.13 -16.72
N VAL A 199 -11.08 19.24 -17.75
CA VAL A 199 -12.54 19.24 -17.60
C VAL A 199 -13.02 17.95 -16.95
N VAL A 200 -13.89 18.06 -15.96
CA VAL A 200 -14.69 16.96 -15.41
C VAL A 200 -16.13 17.24 -15.81
N ALA A 201 -16.75 16.39 -16.64
CA ALA A 201 -18.15 16.61 -16.98
C ALA A 201 -19.03 16.52 -15.73
N LYS A 202 -20.02 17.42 -15.65
CA LYS A 202 -21.05 17.61 -14.62
C LYS A 202 -21.06 16.62 -13.45
N ILE A 203 -20.92 17.13 -12.22
CA ILE A 203 -21.21 16.35 -11.00
C ILE A 203 -22.73 16.14 -10.91
N GLY A 204 -23.20 14.92 -11.19
CA GLY A 204 -24.61 14.55 -11.07
C GLY A 204 -25.55 15.43 -11.94
N ASN A 205 -26.69 15.82 -11.38
CA ASN A 205 -27.67 16.71 -12.03
C ASN A 205 -27.40 18.21 -11.76
N THR A 206 -26.17 18.59 -11.38
CA THR A 206 -25.84 20.00 -11.16
C THR A 206 -25.47 20.69 -12.48
N ASP A 207 -25.76 21.99 -12.58
CA ASP A 207 -25.33 22.83 -13.71
C ASP A 207 -23.93 23.44 -13.49
N LEU A 208 -23.11 22.80 -12.65
CA LEU A 208 -21.74 23.25 -12.38
C LEU A 208 -20.75 22.54 -13.31
N ASN A 209 -20.03 23.36 -14.08
CA ASN A 209 -18.93 22.91 -14.92
C ASN A 209 -17.62 23.08 -14.15
N LEU A 210 -16.88 21.98 -13.99
CA LEU A 210 -15.67 21.95 -13.16
C LEU A 210 -14.47 21.45 -13.97
N ALA A 211 -13.28 21.86 -13.52
CA ALA A 211 -12.02 21.33 -13.98
C ALA A 211 -11.08 21.00 -12.81
N ILE A 212 -10.33 19.92 -12.95
CA ILE A 212 -9.22 19.54 -12.10
C ILE A 212 -8.09 20.58 -12.30
N PRO A 213 -7.61 21.26 -11.27
CA PRO A 213 -6.57 22.28 -11.38
C PRO A 213 -5.23 21.75 -11.93
N SER A 214 -4.46 22.59 -12.62
CA SER A 214 -3.19 22.18 -13.23
C SER A 214 -2.10 21.79 -12.22
N SER A 215 -2.18 22.21 -10.95
CA SER A 215 -1.29 21.74 -9.88
C SER A 215 -1.49 20.25 -9.58
N GLN A 216 -2.73 19.77 -9.57
CA GLN A 216 -3.04 18.34 -9.40
C GLN A 216 -2.59 17.55 -10.62
N LEU A 217 -2.83 18.07 -11.83
CA LEU A 217 -2.31 17.49 -13.07
C LEU A 217 -0.78 17.41 -13.05
N SER A 218 -0.11 18.48 -12.64
CA SER A 218 1.35 18.53 -12.53
C SER A 218 1.84 17.48 -11.54
N THR A 219 1.24 17.40 -10.35
CA THR A 219 1.59 16.38 -9.34
C THR A 219 1.43 14.96 -9.91
N PHE A 220 0.32 14.70 -10.60
CA PHE A 220 0.04 13.41 -11.25
C PHE A 220 1.08 13.04 -12.32
N LEU A 221 1.48 14.01 -13.15
CA LEU A 221 2.50 13.81 -14.19
C LEU A 221 3.89 13.63 -13.58
N LEU A 222 4.31 14.54 -12.71
CA LEU A 222 5.66 14.59 -12.11
C LEU A 222 6.01 13.36 -11.27
N ARG A 223 5.01 12.59 -10.82
CA ARG A 223 5.23 11.32 -10.13
C ARG A 223 6.06 10.37 -11.02
N PRO A 224 7.26 9.92 -10.59
CA PRO A 224 8.02 8.94 -11.35
C PRO A 224 7.47 7.53 -11.13
N ASP A 225 7.77 6.63 -12.07
CA ASP A 225 7.58 5.20 -11.87
C ASP A 225 8.80 4.64 -11.13
N VAL A 226 8.56 3.77 -10.15
CA VAL A 226 9.61 3.14 -9.35
C VAL A 226 9.57 1.64 -9.53
N THR A 227 10.71 1.05 -9.83
CA THR A 227 10.90 -0.41 -9.83
C THR A 227 11.89 -0.76 -8.73
N PHE A 228 11.43 -1.52 -7.75
CA PHE A 228 12.27 -2.10 -6.71
C PHE A 228 12.12 -3.62 -6.72
N ALA A 229 13.14 -4.31 -7.23
CA ALA A 229 13.17 -5.77 -7.25
C ALA A 229 13.43 -6.27 -5.81
N ARG A 230 12.35 -6.59 -5.10
CA ARG A 230 12.42 -7.08 -3.71
C ARG A 230 13.33 -8.32 -3.65
N PRO A 231 14.47 -8.25 -2.94
CA PRO A 231 15.39 -9.38 -2.88
C PRO A 231 14.80 -10.53 -2.07
N ALA A 232 15.08 -11.75 -2.49
CA ALA A 232 14.88 -12.94 -1.67
C ALA A 232 15.96 -12.97 -0.58
N ILE A 233 15.58 -12.79 0.67
CA ILE A 233 16.51 -12.78 1.80
C ILE A 233 16.31 -14.05 2.61
N ALA A 234 17.27 -14.95 2.54
CA ALA A 234 17.39 -16.09 3.44
C ALA A 234 17.43 -15.63 4.90
N ALA A 235 16.62 -16.24 5.77
CA ALA A 235 16.62 -15.98 7.21
C ALA A 235 18.00 -16.22 7.84
N SER A 236 18.76 -17.19 7.31
CA SER A 236 20.14 -17.47 7.72
C SER A 236 21.10 -16.30 7.43
N ARG A 237 20.83 -15.55 6.36
CA ARG A 237 21.66 -14.44 5.85
C ARG A 237 21.20 -13.06 6.30
N ARG A 238 20.20 -12.98 7.19
CA ARG A 238 19.57 -11.71 7.61
C ARG A 238 20.54 -10.70 8.25
N HIS A 239 21.67 -11.17 8.76
CA HIS A 239 22.70 -10.33 9.39
C HIS A 239 23.88 -10.01 8.46
N GLU A 240 23.83 -10.45 7.19
CA GLU A 240 24.86 -10.17 6.20
C GLU A 240 24.52 -8.91 5.39
N PRO A 241 25.52 -8.15 4.90
CA PRO A 241 25.28 -7.04 3.98
C PRO A 241 24.54 -7.48 2.71
N LEU A 242 23.57 -6.66 2.28
CA LEU A 242 22.76 -6.84 1.09
C LEU A 242 22.78 -5.56 0.25
N GLU A 243 23.07 -5.69 -1.04
CA GLU A 243 22.91 -4.59 -2.01
C GLU A 243 21.45 -4.46 -2.42
N LEU A 244 20.94 -3.23 -2.40
CA LEU A 244 19.60 -2.87 -2.87
C LEU A 244 19.73 -1.98 -4.09
N GLU A 245 18.83 -2.16 -5.05
CA GLU A 245 18.77 -1.36 -6.27
C GLU A 245 17.33 -0.92 -6.52
N VAL A 246 17.14 0.38 -6.70
CA VAL A 246 15.86 1.02 -7.02
C VAL A 246 16.03 1.76 -8.33
N LYS A 247 15.17 1.48 -9.31
CA LYS A 247 15.12 2.22 -10.56
C LYS A 247 13.99 3.23 -10.52
N VAL A 248 14.30 4.49 -10.79
CA VAL A 248 13.35 5.59 -10.89
C VAL A 248 13.30 6.03 -12.35
N THR A 249 12.10 6.00 -12.93
CA THR A 249 11.87 6.38 -14.33
C THR A 249 10.92 7.57 -14.36
N PRO A 250 11.32 8.75 -14.86
CA PRO A 250 10.39 9.84 -15.08
C PRO A 250 9.37 9.45 -16.15
N PHE A 251 8.19 10.06 -16.10
CA PHE A 251 7.20 9.85 -17.16
C PHE A 251 7.61 10.51 -18.49
N ASP A 252 8.37 11.61 -18.43
CA ASP A 252 8.83 12.39 -19.56
C ASP A 252 10.31 12.10 -19.88
N SER A 253 10.76 12.48 -21.07
CA SER A 253 12.16 12.32 -21.47
C SER A 253 13.08 13.42 -20.93
N LYS A 254 12.59 14.28 -20.01
CA LYS A 254 13.35 15.41 -19.50
C LYS A 254 14.36 14.94 -18.45
N PRO A 255 15.62 15.45 -18.47
CA PRO A 255 16.57 15.19 -17.40
C PRO A 255 16.01 15.67 -16.06
N ARG A 256 16.09 14.81 -15.05
CA ARG A 256 15.54 15.02 -13.71
C ARG A 256 16.59 14.70 -12.67
N ASN A 257 16.62 15.45 -11.57
CA ASN A 257 17.57 15.25 -10.48
C ASN A 257 16.85 14.63 -9.29
N PHE A 258 16.59 13.33 -9.37
CA PHE A 258 15.98 12.59 -8.27
C PHE A 258 16.99 12.30 -7.16
N SER A 259 16.50 12.27 -5.92
CA SER A 259 17.17 11.60 -4.81
C SER A 259 16.21 10.58 -4.22
N VAL A 260 16.76 9.47 -3.73
CA VAL A 260 15.97 8.37 -3.16
C VAL A 260 16.41 8.12 -1.73
N GLN A 261 15.45 8.14 -0.83
CA GLN A 261 15.60 7.69 0.54
C GLN A 261 14.81 6.40 0.73
N MET A 262 15.32 5.51 1.56
CA MET A 262 14.63 4.30 1.97
C MET A 262 14.61 4.23 3.49
N GLU A 263 13.43 4.32 4.08
CA GLU A 263 13.24 3.92 5.48
C GLU A 263 13.24 2.40 5.54
N TRP A 264 13.99 1.81 6.48
CA TRP A 264 14.19 0.38 6.61
C TRP A 264 14.08 -0.04 8.07
N SER A 265 13.22 -1.01 8.36
CA SER A 265 12.98 -1.46 9.74
C SER A 265 12.69 -2.95 9.83
N SER A 266 13.04 -3.50 10.98
CA SER A 266 12.82 -4.89 11.38
C SER A 266 12.41 -4.93 12.85
N ARG A 267 11.73 -6.01 13.28
CA ARG A 267 11.21 -6.14 14.65
C ARG A 267 12.34 -6.00 15.68
N GLY A 268 12.10 -5.18 16.70
CA GLY A 268 13.07 -4.97 17.79
C GLY A 268 14.25 -4.06 17.45
N TYR A 269 14.26 -3.43 16.26
CA TYR A 269 15.28 -2.47 15.86
C TYR A 269 14.68 -1.14 15.43
N ASP A 270 15.40 -0.06 15.69
CA ASP A 270 15.02 1.27 15.25
C ASP A 270 14.96 1.37 13.73
N ARG A 271 14.03 2.20 13.25
CA ARG A 271 13.93 2.55 11.83
C ARG A 271 15.20 3.28 11.40
N ARG A 272 15.78 2.84 10.28
CA ARG A 272 16.96 3.45 9.65
C ARG A 272 16.56 4.14 8.36
N THR A 273 17.06 5.34 8.13
CA THR A 273 16.90 6.03 6.83
C THR A 273 18.18 5.88 6.02
N LEU A 274 18.08 5.13 4.93
CA LEU A 274 19.15 4.92 3.97
C LEU A 274 19.03 5.97 2.86
N ARG A 275 20.14 6.62 2.51
CA ARG A 275 20.22 7.40 1.27
C ARG A 275 20.81 6.52 0.19
N LEU A 276 20.15 6.48 -0.96
CA LEU A 276 20.64 5.72 -2.10
C LEU A 276 21.43 6.65 -3.02
N GLU A 277 22.52 6.13 -3.57
CA GLU A 277 23.42 6.85 -4.46
C GLU A 277 23.16 6.41 -5.91
N SER A 278 23.30 7.35 -6.85
CA SER A 278 23.15 7.07 -8.28
C SER A 278 24.28 7.71 -9.06
N ALA A 279 24.81 6.98 -10.05
CA ALA A 279 25.81 7.49 -11.00
C ALA A 279 25.17 8.02 -12.29
N ASP A 280 23.98 7.55 -12.64
CA ASP A 280 23.27 7.84 -13.89
C ASP A 280 21.98 8.66 -13.70
N GLY A 281 21.60 8.93 -12.45
CA GLY A 281 20.38 9.66 -12.08
C GLY A 281 19.08 8.83 -12.18
N SER A 282 19.17 7.55 -12.56
CA SER A 282 18.00 6.68 -12.79
C SER A 282 18.02 5.39 -11.97
N THR A 283 19.22 4.88 -11.68
CA THR A 283 19.44 3.66 -10.90
C THR A 283 20.12 4.05 -9.58
N PHE A 284 19.44 3.79 -8.48
CA PHE A 284 19.84 4.17 -7.14
C PHE A 284 20.20 2.92 -6.34
N LYS A 285 21.38 2.91 -5.73
CA LYS A 285 21.92 1.75 -5.00
C LYS A 285 22.26 2.12 -3.56
N THR A 286 22.15 1.15 -2.67
CA THR A 286 22.68 1.24 -1.30
C THR A 286 23.01 -0.15 -0.77
N GLN A 287 23.74 -0.20 0.34
CA GLN A 287 23.95 -1.44 1.09
C GLN A 287 23.26 -1.34 2.44
N VAL A 288 22.60 -2.42 2.85
CA VAL A 288 21.96 -2.53 4.16
C VAL A 288 22.28 -3.87 4.77
N ILE A 289 22.44 -3.91 6.10
CA ILE A 289 22.32 -5.17 6.84
C ILE A 289 20.83 -5.36 7.12
N PRO A 290 20.16 -6.39 6.55
CA PRO A 290 18.72 -6.53 6.60
C PRO A 290 18.17 -6.45 8.02
N VAL A 291 18.79 -7.19 8.93
CA VAL A 291 18.54 -7.20 10.37
C VAL A 291 19.88 -7.03 11.09
N PRO A 292 20.08 -5.97 11.89
CA PRO A 292 21.32 -5.82 12.65
C PRO A 292 21.58 -7.04 13.55
N PRO A 293 22.84 -7.42 13.81
CA PRO A 293 23.14 -8.48 14.77
C PRO A 293 22.59 -8.14 16.17
N PRO A 294 22.16 -9.14 16.98
CA PRO A 294 21.73 -8.90 18.35
C PRO A 294 22.79 -8.19 19.20
N ALA A 295 22.35 -7.31 20.11
CA ALA A 295 23.24 -6.50 20.94
C ALA A 295 24.13 -7.32 21.90
N ASP A 296 23.63 -8.47 22.39
CA ASP A 296 24.44 -9.44 23.14
C ASP A 296 24.68 -10.69 22.28
N PRO A 297 25.86 -10.81 21.65
CA PRO A 297 26.16 -11.93 20.79
C PRO A 297 26.24 -13.24 21.57
N ASN A 298 26.28 -13.27 22.90
CA ASN A 298 26.36 -14.48 23.72
C ASN A 298 25.01 -15.07 24.13
N GLN A 299 23.88 -14.40 23.87
CA GLN A 299 22.56 -14.99 24.07
C GLN A 299 22.14 -15.84 22.88
N LEU A 300 21.31 -16.84 23.14
CA LEU A 300 20.70 -17.77 22.19
C LEU A 300 19.22 -17.90 22.53
N GLU A 301 18.39 -18.18 21.53
CA GLU A 301 17.01 -18.56 21.78
C GLU A 301 16.89 -20.08 21.91
N LEU A 302 16.15 -20.52 22.92
CA LEU A 302 15.96 -21.92 23.23
C LEU A 302 14.48 -22.24 23.40
N VAL A 303 14.00 -23.21 22.63
CA VAL A 303 12.68 -23.83 22.79
C VAL A 303 12.85 -25.19 23.43
N ALA A 304 12.32 -25.38 24.64
CA ALA A 304 12.33 -26.64 25.37
C ALA A 304 10.93 -27.26 25.37
N ARG A 305 10.79 -28.46 24.82
CA ARG A 305 9.54 -29.22 24.83
C ARG A 305 9.58 -30.29 25.91
N PHE A 306 8.51 -30.35 26.69
CA PHE A 306 8.27 -31.33 27.75
C PHE A 306 6.98 -32.09 27.45
N ASN A 307 6.76 -33.20 28.15
CA ASN A 307 5.54 -34.01 27.97
C ASN A 307 4.24 -33.24 28.29
N ARG A 308 4.31 -32.12 29.03
CA ARG A 308 3.15 -31.31 29.47
C ARG A 308 3.22 -29.85 29.02
N GLY A 309 3.97 -29.53 27.96
CA GLY A 309 4.04 -28.17 27.41
C GLY A 309 5.40 -27.83 26.83
N ALA A 310 5.55 -26.58 26.40
CA ALA A 310 6.81 -26.04 25.90
C ALA A 310 7.16 -24.72 26.58
N LEU A 311 8.45 -24.42 26.62
CA LEU A 311 9.03 -23.19 27.14
C LEU A 311 9.90 -22.58 26.05
N GLN A 312 9.78 -21.27 25.81
CA GLN A 312 10.62 -20.54 24.87
C GLN A 312 11.19 -19.30 25.55
N GLY A 313 12.47 -19.05 25.34
CA GLY A 313 13.12 -17.84 25.84
C GLY A 313 14.61 -17.82 25.57
N LEU A 314 15.29 -16.81 26.11
CA LEU A 314 16.71 -16.56 25.88
C LEU A 314 17.56 -17.32 26.92
N VAL A 315 18.70 -17.84 26.47
CA VAL A 315 19.71 -18.49 27.31
C VAL A 315 21.10 -17.99 26.96
N ALA A 316 22.01 -18.00 27.92
CA ALA A 316 23.41 -17.77 27.61
C ALA A 316 23.99 -18.97 26.84
N ASN A 317 24.91 -18.69 25.91
CA ASN A 317 25.72 -19.72 25.30
C ASN A 317 26.57 -20.42 26.37
N THR A 318 26.52 -21.75 26.42
CA THR A 318 27.31 -22.57 27.35
C THR A 318 28.03 -23.68 26.59
N THR A 319 29.04 -24.30 27.23
CA THR A 319 29.63 -25.53 26.72
C THR A 319 28.86 -26.73 27.28
N LEU A 320 28.32 -27.56 26.40
CA LEU A 320 27.69 -28.82 26.74
C LEU A 320 28.73 -29.93 26.78
N THR A 321 28.56 -30.88 27.69
CA THR A 321 29.34 -32.13 27.72
C THR A 321 28.38 -33.31 27.57
N LEU A 322 28.53 -34.08 26.48
CA LEU A 322 27.82 -35.33 26.22
C LEU A 322 28.80 -36.49 26.40
N ASP A 323 28.64 -37.25 27.48
CA ASP A 323 29.61 -38.23 28.00
C ASP A 323 31.02 -37.59 28.17
N GLN A 324 31.93 -37.78 27.20
CA GLN A 324 33.27 -37.17 27.21
C GLN A 324 33.47 -36.08 26.12
N GLN A 325 32.45 -35.83 25.29
CA GLN A 325 32.55 -34.91 24.16
C GLN A 325 32.01 -33.53 24.54
N GLN A 326 32.75 -32.47 24.22
CA GLN A 326 32.33 -31.08 24.42
C GLN A 326 31.82 -30.45 23.12
N ILE A 327 30.79 -29.60 23.24
CA ILE A 327 30.23 -28.81 22.12
C ILE A 327 29.65 -27.49 22.65
N SER A 328 29.83 -26.38 21.93
CA SER A 328 29.16 -25.13 22.31
C SER A 328 27.67 -25.20 22.01
N LEU A 329 26.82 -24.68 22.91
CA LEU A 329 25.37 -24.62 22.72
C LEU A 329 25.00 -23.87 21.44
N ARG A 330 25.78 -22.86 21.03
CA ARG A 330 25.62 -22.13 19.76
C ARG A 330 25.78 -22.99 18.52
N GLU A 331 26.62 -24.02 18.59
CA GLU A 331 26.84 -24.94 17.45
C GLU A 331 25.68 -25.93 17.32
N VAL A 332 24.88 -26.10 18.38
CA VAL A 332 23.77 -27.02 18.43
C VAL A 332 22.53 -26.41 17.78
N ARG A 333 21.87 -27.18 16.92
CA ARG A 333 20.55 -26.86 16.34
C ARG A 333 19.43 -27.55 17.11
N ARG A 334 19.65 -28.80 17.50
CA ARG A 334 18.62 -29.65 18.15
C ARG A 334 19.24 -30.65 19.10
N ILE A 335 18.58 -30.85 20.23
CA ILE A 335 18.86 -31.95 21.16
C ILE A 335 17.56 -32.75 21.34
N THR A 336 17.61 -34.06 21.16
CA THR A 336 16.47 -34.95 21.41
C THR A 336 16.83 -35.93 22.51
N ARG A 337 15.88 -36.17 23.40
CA ARG A 337 16.01 -37.13 24.50
C ARG A 337 15.16 -38.35 24.20
N SER A 338 15.75 -39.52 24.44
CA SER A 338 15.11 -40.83 24.39
C SER A 338 15.33 -41.56 25.71
N ASP A 339 14.67 -42.71 25.89
CA ASP A 339 14.87 -43.56 27.07
C ASP A 339 16.32 -44.08 27.18
N THR A 340 17.04 -44.13 26.05
CA THR A 340 18.42 -44.64 25.95
C THR A 340 19.51 -43.55 25.98
N GLY A 341 19.15 -42.27 26.05
CA GLY A 341 20.11 -41.17 26.07
C GLY A 341 19.73 -39.97 25.21
N PHE A 342 20.72 -39.17 24.81
CA PHE A 342 20.57 -37.91 24.07
C PHE A 342 21.19 -38.00 22.68
N GLN A 343 20.57 -37.31 21.72
CA GLN A 343 21.13 -37.06 20.39
C GLN A 343 21.20 -35.55 20.15
N ILE A 344 22.39 -35.06 19.78
CA ILE A 344 22.66 -33.66 19.41
C ILE A 344 22.86 -33.57 17.90
N GLU A 345 22.19 -32.61 17.26
CA GLU A 345 22.42 -32.20 15.87
C GLU A 345 22.99 -30.79 15.85
N ALA A 346 24.14 -30.60 15.21
CA ALA A 346 24.81 -29.31 15.05
C ALA A 346 24.59 -28.71 13.64
N HIS A 347 24.85 -27.41 13.47
CA HIS A 347 24.65 -26.68 12.21
C HIS A 347 25.46 -27.25 11.02
N GLU A 348 26.62 -27.83 11.25
CA GLU A 348 27.48 -28.46 10.21
C GLU A 348 27.09 -29.92 9.88
N ASN A 349 25.83 -30.31 10.14
CA ASN A 349 25.33 -31.69 10.02
C ASN A 349 26.06 -32.73 10.90
N ARG A 350 26.91 -32.29 11.84
CA ARG A 350 27.54 -33.14 12.84
C ARG A 350 26.48 -33.65 13.82
N ARG A 351 26.46 -34.97 14.05
CA ARG A 351 25.55 -35.64 15.00
C ARG A 351 26.34 -36.33 16.09
N LEU A 352 25.94 -36.12 17.35
CA LEU A 352 26.53 -36.76 18.52
C LEU A 352 25.45 -37.55 19.25
N ARG A 353 25.83 -38.69 19.84
CA ARG A 353 24.95 -39.55 20.65
C ARG A 353 25.69 -39.94 21.92
N GLY A 354 24.97 -39.98 23.02
CA GLY A 354 25.54 -40.32 24.31
C GLY A 354 24.48 -40.49 25.39
N THR A 355 24.91 -40.88 26.58
CA THR A 355 23.98 -41.25 27.67
C THR A 355 23.81 -40.15 28.72
N GLN A 356 24.85 -39.36 28.97
CA GLN A 356 24.84 -38.31 29.98
C GLN A 356 25.11 -36.94 29.36
N LEU A 357 24.16 -36.02 29.49
CA LEU A 357 24.28 -34.64 29.02
C LEU A 357 24.35 -33.68 30.22
N THR A 358 25.39 -32.85 30.26
CA THR A 358 25.59 -31.80 31.26
C THR A 358 25.98 -30.47 30.60
N GLY A 359 25.96 -29.36 31.36
CA GLY A 359 26.30 -28.03 30.85
C GLY A 359 25.13 -27.24 30.24
N LEU A 360 23.92 -27.80 30.23
CA LEU A 360 22.71 -27.08 29.83
C LEU A 360 22.45 -25.87 30.77
N PRO A 361 21.94 -24.75 30.23
CA PRO A 361 21.53 -23.60 31.03
C PRO A 361 20.53 -24.00 32.12
N LYS A 362 20.66 -23.40 33.32
CA LYS A 362 19.79 -23.69 34.48
C LYS A 362 18.52 -22.86 34.52
N ALA A 363 18.45 -21.82 33.71
CA ALA A 363 17.32 -20.91 33.60
C ALA A 363 17.15 -20.47 32.15
N VAL A 364 15.91 -20.16 31.78
CA VAL A 364 15.51 -19.58 30.50
C VAL A 364 14.86 -18.22 30.79
N GLN A 365 15.35 -17.18 30.13
CA GLN A 365 14.86 -15.82 30.27
C GLN A 365 13.61 -15.64 29.40
N ILE A 366 12.49 -15.25 30.01
CA ILE A 366 11.20 -15.04 29.36
C ILE A 366 10.74 -13.62 29.69
N GLY A 367 10.84 -12.72 28.71
CA GLY A 367 10.76 -11.28 28.96
C GLY A 367 11.82 -10.87 29.99
N ASP A 368 11.41 -10.19 31.05
CA ASP A 368 12.30 -9.72 32.11
C ASP A 368 12.53 -10.75 33.24
N GLN A 369 11.93 -11.94 33.16
CA GLN A 369 12.05 -12.96 34.20
C GLN A 369 12.93 -14.15 33.81
N ALA A 370 13.83 -14.55 34.71
CA ALA A 370 14.60 -15.78 34.59
C ALA A 370 13.83 -16.97 35.21
N VAL A 371 13.33 -17.87 34.37
CA VAL A 371 12.59 -19.07 34.80
C VAL A 371 13.56 -20.23 34.98
N LYS A 372 13.72 -20.74 36.21
CA LYS A 372 14.50 -21.95 36.49
C LYS A 372 13.79 -23.17 35.92
N VAL A 373 14.49 -23.96 35.12
CA VAL A 373 13.92 -25.15 34.46
C VAL A 373 14.98 -26.24 34.30
N GLN A 374 14.55 -27.50 34.42
CA GLN A 374 15.44 -28.65 34.20
C GLN A 374 15.44 -29.03 32.72
N LEU A 375 16.23 -28.33 31.91
CA LEU A 375 16.29 -28.54 30.45
C LEU A 375 16.67 -29.98 30.05
N ALA A 376 17.47 -30.67 30.87
CA ALA A 376 17.82 -32.08 30.64
C ALA A 376 16.60 -33.03 30.68
N GLN A 377 15.47 -32.59 31.26
CA GLN A 377 14.24 -33.36 31.28
C GLN A 377 13.38 -33.18 30.02
N ALA A 378 13.66 -32.17 29.19
CA ALA A 378 12.94 -31.92 27.95
C ALA A 378 13.05 -33.12 27.00
N SER A 379 11.97 -33.45 26.30
CA SER A 379 11.98 -34.43 25.21
C SER A 379 12.74 -33.89 24.00
N GLU A 380 12.73 -32.56 23.82
CA GLU A 380 13.43 -31.87 22.76
C GLU A 380 13.84 -30.46 23.17
N LEU A 381 15.05 -30.05 22.75
CA LEU A 381 15.52 -28.68 22.79
C LEU A 381 15.84 -28.24 21.35
N LEU A 382 15.31 -27.10 20.94
CA LEU A 382 15.70 -26.42 19.71
C LEU A 382 16.48 -25.17 20.10
N VAL A 383 17.61 -24.95 19.44
CA VAL A 383 18.50 -23.82 19.73
C VAL A 383 18.72 -23.05 18.44
N ALA A 384 18.60 -21.74 18.52
CA ALA A 384 18.88 -20.84 17.43
C ALA A 384 19.67 -19.63 17.95
N ALA A 385 20.38 -18.93 17.07
CA ALA A 385 20.73 -17.54 17.34
C ALA A 385 19.44 -16.80 17.74
N PRO A 386 19.50 -15.83 18.67
CA PRO A 386 18.32 -15.09 19.08
C PRO A 386 17.57 -14.68 17.83
N SER A 387 16.38 -15.22 17.63
CA SER A 387 15.49 -14.52 16.74
C SER A 387 15.16 -13.25 17.52
N ASP A 388 15.46 -12.12 16.92
CA ASP A 388 14.77 -10.88 17.23
C ASP A 388 13.25 -10.98 16.93
N GLY A 389 12.76 -12.18 16.56
CA GLY A 389 11.42 -12.45 16.09
C GLY A 389 11.14 -11.83 14.73
N THR A 390 12.16 -11.34 14.00
CA THR A 390 11.98 -10.71 12.69
C THR A 390 11.82 -11.79 11.64
N GLY A 391 10.57 -11.98 11.20
CA GLY A 391 10.25 -12.79 10.01
C GLY A 391 10.22 -11.99 8.71
N ALA A 392 10.31 -10.66 8.78
CA ALA A 392 10.22 -9.79 7.63
C ALA A 392 10.80 -8.40 7.89
N ILE A 393 11.07 -7.69 6.81
CA ILE A 393 11.62 -6.34 6.80
C ILE A 393 10.62 -5.43 6.12
N ASN A 394 10.32 -4.31 6.76
CA ASN A 394 9.53 -3.25 6.17
C ASN A 394 10.46 -2.20 5.55
N TYR A 395 10.07 -1.71 4.39
CA TYR A 395 10.76 -0.61 3.73
C TYR A 395 9.75 0.45 3.28
N THR A 396 10.17 1.72 3.26
CA THR A 396 9.45 2.83 2.61
C THR A 396 10.40 3.56 1.69
N LEU A 397 10.15 3.49 0.40
CA LEU A 397 10.81 4.28 -0.63
C LEU A 397 10.22 5.68 -0.65
N ILE A 398 11.09 6.68 -0.68
CA ILE A 398 10.74 8.09 -0.78
C ILE A 398 11.56 8.67 -1.92
N VAL A 399 10.90 9.11 -2.98
CA VAL A 399 11.55 9.77 -4.13
C VAL A 399 11.30 11.26 -4.05
N LEU A 400 12.39 12.02 -4.12
CA LEU A 400 12.42 13.46 -3.97
C LEU A 400 13.01 14.11 -5.22
N GLU A 401 12.52 15.29 -5.58
CA GLU A 401 13.20 16.23 -6.49
C GLU A 401 13.42 17.55 -5.72
N GLY A 402 14.69 17.83 -5.38
CA GLY A 402 15.00 18.83 -4.36
C GLY A 402 14.42 18.44 -2.99
N GLU A 403 13.62 19.33 -2.41
CA GLU A 403 12.92 19.11 -1.12
C GLU A 403 11.49 18.56 -1.29
N THR A 404 11.02 18.36 -2.54
CA THR A 404 9.63 17.96 -2.81
C THR A 404 9.53 16.44 -2.90
N GLU A 405 8.67 15.84 -2.06
CA GLU A 405 8.33 14.42 -2.13
C GLU A 405 7.40 14.17 -3.33
N LEU A 406 7.88 13.39 -4.29
CA LEU A 406 7.12 13.03 -5.50
C LEU A 406 6.44 11.66 -5.38
N LEU A 407 7.00 10.76 -4.57
CA LEU A 407 6.47 9.43 -4.36
C LEU A 407 6.90 8.88 -3.00
N ARG A 408 5.95 8.21 -2.34
CA ARG A 408 6.17 7.35 -1.19
C ARG A 408 5.53 5.99 -1.42
N GLU A 409 6.32 4.94 -1.33
CA GLU A 409 5.86 3.57 -1.51
C GLU A 409 6.43 2.68 -0.40
N SER A 410 5.56 2.05 0.37
CA SER A 410 5.95 1.08 1.38
C SER A 410 5.77 -0.34 0.89
N GLY A 411 6.61 -1.23 1.38
CA GLY A 411 6.48 -2.65 1.12
C GLY A 411 7.22 -3.49 2.16
N ARG A 412 7.16 -4.80 1.94
CA ARG A 412 7.68 -5.79 2.88
C ARG A 412 8.47 -6.88 2.16
N ILE A 413 9.55 -7.32 2.78
CA ILE A 413 10.39 -8.44 2.34
C ILE A 413 10.33 -9.51 3.43
N VAL A 414 9.68 -10.63 3.13
CA VAL A 414 9.62 -11.78 4.05
C VAL A 414 10.94 -12.54 3.99
N LEU A 415 11.51 -12.85 5.15
CA LEU A 415 12.72 -13.66 5.23
C LEU A 415 12.37 -15.13 4.90
N GLN A 416 13.14 -15.75 4.01
CA GLN A 416 12.93 -17.12 3.55
C GLN A 416 13.61 -18.12 4.47
N ASN A 417 12.86 -19.10 4.97
CA ASN A 417 13.42 -20.12 5.88
C ASN A 417 14.29 -21.13 5.11
N ASP A 418 15.61 -21.07 5.26
CA ASP A 418 16.55 -22.01 4.64
C ASP A 418 16.64 -23.37 5.35
N THR A 419 16.20 -23.43 6.61
CA THR A 419 16.07 -24.66 7.37
C THR A 419 14.65 -24.72 7.88
N ALA A 420 13.83 -25.59 7.29
CA ALA A 420 12.55 -25.95 7.86
C ALA A 420 12.77 -26.60 9.24
N LEU A 421 12.81 -25.78 10.28
CA LEU A 421 12.15 -26.13 11.52
C LEU A 421 10.66 -25.91 11.28
N PRO A 422 9.78 -26.84 11.68
CA PRO A 422 8.34 -26.60 11.58
C PRO A 422 8.04 -25.29 12.30
N ASP A 423 7.18 -24.46 11.70
CA ASP A 423 6.63 -23.26 12.33
C ASP A 423 6.23 -23.57 13.77
N ILE A 424 6.83 -22.86 14.72
CA ILE A 424 6.33 -22.78 16.08
C ILE A 424 6.36 -21.31 16.50
N ALA A 425 5.51 -20.51 15.86
CA ALA A 425 4.85 -19.35 16.46
C ALA A 425 3.84 -18.78 15.45
N GLY A 426 2.70 -19.46 15.38
CA GLY A 426 1.50 -19.06 14.65
C GLY A 426 0.56 -20.27 14.67
N GLY A 427 -0.74 -20.06 14.68
CA GLY A 427 -1.68 -21.11 14.30
C GLY A 427 -1.20 -21.80 13.01
N ASN A 428 -1.48 -23.10 12.82
CA ASN A 428 -1.51 -23.63 11.46
C ASN A 428 -2.71 -22.94 10.80
N LEU A 429 -2.48 -21.74 10.25
CA LEU A 429 -3.48 -20.94 9.55
C LEU A 429 -3.91 -21.75 8.33
N GLN A 430 -5.12 -22.28 8.39
CA GLN A 430 -5.74 -23.01 7.30
C GLN A 430 -6.27 -22.00 6.29
N ALA A 431 -6.02 -22.24 5.00
CA ALA A 431 -6.50 -21.37 3.95
C ALA A 431 -8.04 -21.39 3.86
N LEU A 432 -8.61 -20.23 3.58
CA LEU A 432 -10.01 -20.05 3.23
C LEU A 432 -10.08 -19.71 1.74
N GLY A 433 -10.83 -20.48 0.94
CA GLY A 433 -10.87 -20.29 -0.51
C GLY A 433 -9.86 -21.14 -1.31
N GLY A 434 -9.85 -20.91 -2.62
CA GLY A 434 -9.07 -21.69 -3.59
C GLY A 434 -9.51 -23.16 -3.66
N GLU A 435 -8.55 -24.06 -3.86
CA GLU A 435 -8.77 -25.53 -3.85
C GLU A 435 -8.68 -26.14 -2.44
N SER A 436 -8.49 -25.32 -1.40
CA SER A 436 -8.33 -25.81 -0.03
C SER A 436 -9.68 -26.24 0.56
N PRO A 437 -9.75 -27.36 1.29
CA PRO A 437 -10.97 -27.78 1.96
C PRO A 437 -11.36 -26.75 3.03
N PHE A 438 -12.66 -26.50 3.16
CA PHE A 438 -13.17 -25.60 4.19
C PHE A 438 -12.85 -26.16 5.60
N PRO A 439 -12.31 -25.36 6.54
CA PRO A 439 -11.89 -25.88 7.83
C PRO A 439 -13.03 -26.54 8.62
N ASP A 440 -12.84 -27.79 9.04
CA ASP A 440 -13.90 -28.59 9.68
C ASP A 440 -14.46 -27.99 10.97
N PHE A 441 -13.66 -27.17 11.68
CA PHE A 441 -14.07 -26.50 12.91
C PHE A 441 -15.02 -25.31 12.66
N LEU A 442 -15.18 -24.87 11.41
CA LEU A 442 -16.08 -23.80 11.01
C LEU A 442 -17.38 -24.36 10.40
N GLU A 443 -18.44 -23.60 10.58
CA GLU A 443 -19.71 -23.73 9.88
C GLU A 443 -19.72 -22.70 8.73
N PRO A 444 -19.92 -23.12 7.46
CA PRO A 444 -19.98 -22.20 6.34
C PRO A 444 -21.23 -21.30 6.41
N ALA A 445 -21.10 -20.07 5.93
CA ALA A 445 -22.22 -19.12 5.89
C ALA A 445 -23.06 -19.28 4.60
N PRO A 446 -24.40 -19.20 4.64
CA PRO A 446 -25.29 -19.41 3.47
C PRO A 446 -25.18 -18.39 2.31
N GLY A 447 -24.12 -18.47 1.51
CA GLY A 447 -23.84 -17.49 0.46
C GLY A 447 -22.41 -16.95 0.53
N ALA A 448 -21.55 -17.57 1.34
CA ALA A 448 -20.12 -17.34 1.27
C ALA A 448 -19.58 -17.63 -0.14
N LEU A 449 -18.84 -16.67 -0.68
CA LEU A 449 -18.20 -16.73 -1.99
C LEU A 449 -16.75 -17.14 -1.80
N TYR A 450 -16.39 -18.28 -2.38
CA TYR A 450 -15.03 -18.80 -2.37
C TYR A 450 -14.27 -18.18 -3.54
N GLU A 451 -13.26 -17.37 -3.23
CA GLU A 451 -12.36 -16.76 -4.20
C GLU A 451 -11.03 -17.54 -4.25
N SER A 452 -10.20 -17.29 -5.25
CA SER A 452 -8.94 -18.01 -5.44
C SER A 452 -7.96 -17.88 -4.26
N ASN A 453 -8.06 -16.80 -3.47
CA ASN A 453 -7.15 -16.46 -2.38
C ASN A 453 -7.87 -16.12 -1.07
N GLY A 454 -9.18 -16.39 -0.95
CA GLY A 454 -9.94 -16.01 0.23
C GLY A 454 -11.39 -16.43 0.19
N LEU A 455 -12.10 -16.08 1.26
CA LEU A 455 -13.54 -16.22 1.39
C LEU A 455 -14.15 -14.85 1.63
N ARG A 456 -15.19 -14.53 0.87
CA ARG A 456 -16.07 -13.40 1.15
C ARG A 456 -17.40 -13.90 1.69
N THR A 457 -17.99 -13.17 2.62
CA THR A 457 -19.37 -13.40 3.03
C THR A 457 -20.28 -12.48 2.22
N LYS A 458 -21.35 -13.02 1.65
CA LYS A 458 -22.42 -12.18 1.10
C LYS A 458 -23.09 -11.40 2.23
N ASP A 459 -23.54 -10.19 1.93
CA ASP A 459 -24.15 -9.25 2.86
C ASP A 459 -24.91 -9.92 4.00
N ARG A 460 -24.51 -9.57 5.23
CA ARG A 460 -25.21 -9.88 6.50
C ARG A 460 -24.95 -11.28 7.05
N GLU A 461 -24.03 -12.04 6.46
CA GLU A 461 -23.69 -13.39 6.92
C GLU A 461 -22.35 -13.50 7.64
N TYR A 462 -22.27 -14.46 8.56
CA TYR A 462 -21.09 -14.71 9.39
C TYR A 462 -20.69 -16.17 9.29
N VAL A 463 -19.40 -16.40 9.09
CA VAL A 463 -18.78 -17.69 9.34
C VAL A 463 -18.50 -17.79 10.82
N ARG A 464 -18.77 -18.96 11.42
CA ARG A 464 -18.59 -19.17 12.85
C ARG A 464 -18.05 -20.55 13.17
N THR A 465 -17.54 -20.74 14.38
CA THR A 465 -17.16 -22.06 14.88
C THR A 465 -18.38 -22.99 15.00
N ARG A 466 -18.21 -24.28 14.70
CA ARG A 466 -19.25 -25.30 14.99
C ARG A 466 -19.47 -25.45 16.49
N SER A 467 -18.42 -25.29 17.30
CA SER A 467 -18.52 -25.22 18.75
C SER A 467 -19.16 -23.90 19.17
N ASN A 468 -20.13 -23.99 20.09
CA ASN A 468 -20.82 -22.86 20.73
C ASN A 468 -20.47 -22.74 22.23
N SER A 469 -19.40 -23.40 22.65
CA SER A 469 -18.98 -23.48 24.06
C SER A 469 -17.68 -22.73 24.34
N LEU A 470 -17.42 -21.63 23.65
CA LEU A 470 -16.14 -20.92 23.80
C LEU A 470 -15.93 -20.23 25.16
N LEU A 471 -16.92 -20.26 26.06
CA LEU A 471 -16.76 -19.84 27.45
C LEU A 471 -16.35 -20.97 28.41
N THR A 472 -16.29 -22.24 27.97
CA THR A 472 -15.91 -23.35 28.86
C THR A 472 -14.40 -23.61 28.93
N GLY A 473 -13.60 -22.97 28.09
CA GLY A 473 -12.16 -23.18 28.03
C GLY A 473 -11.41 -22.00 27.42
N ASP A 474 -10.11 -21.99 27.61
CA ASP A 474 -9.22 -21.04 26.96
C ASP A 474 -9.16 -21.35 25.46
N PHE A 475 -9.06 -20.33 24.62
CA PHE A 475 -8.90 -20.51 23.18
C PHE A 475 -8.05 -19.39 22.59
N ALA A 476 -7.50 -19.67 21.41
CA ALA A 476 -6.91 -18.65 20.55
C ALA A 476 -7.42 -18.83 19.12
N ALA A 477 -8.00 -17.75 18.57
CA ALA A 477 -8.40 -17.67 17.18
C ALA A 477 -7.55 -16.61 16.48
N GLU A 478 -7.04 -16.94 15.29
CA GLU A 478 -6.29 -15.99 14.45
C GLU A 478 -6.92 -15.96 13.06
N ILE A 479 -7.09 -14.77 12.49
CA ILE A 479 -7.65 -14.60 11.15
C ILE A 479 -6.90 -13.55 10.35
N LEU A 480 -6.43 -13.97 9.17
CA LEU A 480 -5.75 -13.13 8.19
C LEU A 480 -6.79 -12.58 7.21
N PHE A 481 -6.84 -11.26 7.01
CA PHE A 481 -7.85 -10.62 6.18
C PHE A 481 -7.33 -9.36 5.48
N GLU A 482 -7.98 -9.01 4.37
CA GLU A 482 -7.79 -7.75 3.65
C GLU A 482 -9.09 -6.94 3.63
N LEU A 483 -8.98 -5.63 3.82
CA LEU A 483 -10.10 -4.71 3.62
C LEU A 483 -10.40 -4.56 2.13
N GLN A 484 -11.57 -4.04 1.78
CA GLN A 484 -11.91 -3.78 0.38
C GLN A 484 -11.49 -2.36 -0.03
N SER A 485 -10.88 -2.23 -1.22
CA SER A 485 -10.79 -0.96 -1.95
C SER A 485 -12.17 -0.61 -2.52
N ALA A 486 -12.53 0.67 -2.53
CA ALA A 486 -13.89 1.14 -2.82
C ALA A 486 -14.49 0.56 -4.13
N ASP A 487 -15.54 -0.26 -4.00
CA ASP A 487 -16.44 -0.60 -5.11
C ASP A 487 -17.75 0.21 -4.96
N LYS A 488 -18.31 0.62 -6.10
CA LYS A 488 -19.44 1.58 -6.17
C LYS A 488 -20.75 1.10 -5.54
N GLU A 489 -20.87 -0.17 -5.13
CA GLU A 489 -22.09 -0.73 -4.53
C GLU A 489 -22.09 -0.76 -2.98
N ASP A 490 -20.93 -0.52 -2.33
CA ASP A 490 -20.72 -0.90 -0.90
C ASP A 490 -20.27 0.26 0.01
N TRP A 491 -20.84 1.46 -0.18
CA TRP A 491 -20.42 2.73 0.46
C TRP A 491 -20.58 2.83 2.00
N GLY A 492 -20.77 1.72 2.71
CA GLY A 492 -21.03 1.72 4.16
C GLY A 492 -20.85 0.39 4.88
N LYS A 493 -20.31 -0.64 4.23
CA LYS A 493 -20.27 -1.99 4.82
C LYS A 493 -19.05 -2.19 5.70
N VAL A 494 -19.27 -2.78 6.87
CA VAL A 494 -18.32 -2.96 7.97
C VAL A 494 -17.91 -4.43 8.04
N ALA A 495 -16.66 -4.71 8.42
CA ALA A 495 -16.21 -6.06 8.74
C ALA A 495 -16.28 -6.32 10.25
N PHE A 496 -16.63 -7.54 10.63
CA PHE A 496 -16.80 -7.97 12.00
C PHE A 496 -15.92 -9.20 12.27
N ILE A 497 -15.20 -9.16 13.40
CA ILE A 497 -14.42 -10.30 13.91
C ILE A 497 -14.62 -10.33 15.42
N GLY A 498 -15.17 -11.41 15.96
CA GLY A 498 -15.61 -11.40 17.35
C GLY A 498 -15.97 -12.74 17.95
N ILE A 499 -16.50 -12.67 19.17
CA ILE A 499 -17.07 -13.79 19.91
C ILE A 499 -18.50 -13.48 20.38
N GLY A 500 -19.40 -14.46 20.34
CA GLY A 500 -20.74 -14.32 20.92
C GLY A 500 -21.79 -15.20 20.27
N THR A 501 -23.07 -14.84 20.40
CA THR A 501 -24.19 -15.63 19.86
C THR A 501 -24.34 -15.54 18.36
N VAL A 502 -23.75 -14.50 17.75
CA VAL A 502 -23.83 -14.20 16.31
C VAL A 502 -25.28 -13.99 15.85
N GLU A 503 -26.15 -13.55 16.76
CA GLU A 503 -27.48 -13.08 16.42
C GLU A 503 -27.42 -11.68 15.80
N ARG A 504 -28.47 -11.32 15.04
CA ARG A 504 -28.54 -10.05 14.30
C ARG A 504 -29.44 -9.03 14.97
N ALA A 505 -29.08 -7.76 14.85
CA ALA A 505 -29.91 -6.62 15.22
C ALA A 505 -30.21 -5.73 13.99
N ALA A 506 -30.60 -4.46 14.22
CA ALA A 506 -30.78 -3.48 13.16
C ALA A 506 -29.50 -3.32 12.32
N TYR A 507 -29.68 -3.10 11.01
CA TYR A 507 -28.60 -3.03 10.02
C TYR A 507 -27.74 -4.30 9.93
N ASP A 508 -28.26 -5.42 10.45
CA ASP A 508 -27.65 -6.75 10.43
C ASP A 508 -26.30 -6.86 11.17
N GLU A 509 -26.00 -5.90 12.06
CA GLU A 509 -24.83 -5.99 12.92
C GLU A 509 -25.00 -7.08 14.01
N PRO A 510 -23.90 -7.67 14.50
CA PRO A 510 -23.95 -8.66 15.58
C PRO A 510 -24.50 -8.06 16.87
N LYS A 511 -25.39 -8.79 17.56
CA LYS A 511 -25.80 -8.50 18.94
C LYS A 511 -25.42 -9.64 19.87
N ASN A 512 -25.41 -9.38 21.17
CA ASN A 512 -24.99 -10.35 22.20
C ASN A 512 -23.59 -10.89 21.90
N CYS A 513 -22.68 -10.01 21.48
CA CYS A 513 -21.33 -10.34 21.05
C CYS A 513 -20.33 -9.30 21.57
N ALA A 514 -19.06 -9.68 21.67
CA ALA A 514 -17.93 -8.75 21.73
C ALA A 514 -17.15 -8.86 20.42
N TYR A 515 -16.95 -7.75 19.71
CA TYR A 515 -16.38 -7.79 18.37
C TYR A 515 -15.60 -6.53 18.00
N LEU A 516 -14.67 -6.71 17.06
CA LEU A 516 -14.07 -5.64 16.29
C LEU A 516 -15.08 -5.19 15.22
N ARG A 517 -15.47 -3.92 15.27
CA ARG A 517 -16.26 -3.24 14.24
C ARG A 517 -15.30 -2.46 13.37
N ILE A 518 -15.07 -2.93 12.15
CA ILE A 518 -14.01 -2.43 11.26
C ILE A 518 -14.63 -1.66 10.09
N GLN A 519 -14.43 -0.34 10.08
CA GLN A 519 -14.88 0.51 8.98
C GLN A 519 -13.97 0.35 7.75
N PRO A 520 -14.52 0.48 6.54
CA PRO A 520 -13.73 0.41 5.32
C PRO A 520 -12.83 1.65 5.17
N LEU A 521 -11.72 1.51 4.44
CA LEU A 521 -10.70 2.56 4.28
C LEU A 521 -11.23 3.83 3.62
N HIS A 522 -12.17 3.70 2.68
CA HIS A 522 -12.75 4.84 1.96
C HIS A 522 -13.63 5.74 2.85
N ILE A 523 -14.03 5.26 4.03
CA ILE A 523 -14.70 6.07 5.06
C ILE A 523 -13.64 6.64 5.99
N ASN A 524 -12.98 5.79 6.77
CA ASN A 524 -11.90 6.19 7.67
C ASN A 524 -11.03 5.05 8.21
N GLY A 525 -11.34 3.76 7.95
CA GLY A 525 -10.58 2.62 8.46
C GLY A 525 -10.65 2.38 9.97
N GLU A 526 -11.54 3.04 10.71
CA GLU A 526 -11.61 2.94 12.18
C GLU A 526 -11.97 1.53 12.66
N VAL A 527 -11.31 1.11 13.74
CA VAL A 527 -11.63 -0.12 14.44
C VAL A 527 -12.07 0.17 15.86
N GLY A 528 -13.27 -0.26 16.16
CA GLY A 528 -13.87 -0.17 17.48
C GLY A 528 -14.06 -1.53 18.13
N LEU A 529 -13.78 -1.66 19.42
CA LEU A 529 -14.24 -2.78 20.23
C LEU A 529 -15.64 -2.45 20.76
N SER A 530 -16.64 -3.21 20.32
CA SER A 530 -18.04 -2.99 20.65
C SER A 530 -18.75 -4.25 21.11
N ASN A 531 -19.83 -4.05 21.85
CA ASN A 531 -20.84 -5.05 22.19
C ASN A 531 -22.27 -4.61 21.81
N ARG A 532 -22.40 -3.50 21.09
CA ARG A 532 -23.69 -2.89 20.75
C ARG A 532 -23.79 -2.64 19.25
N PRO A 533 -24.89 -3.05 18.60
CA PRO A 533 -25.16 -2.74 17.20
C PRO A 533 -25.12 -1.23 16.94
N VAL A 534 -24.58 -0.83 15.78
CA VAL A 534 -24.51 0.56 15.27
C VAL A 534 -23.58 1.47 16.08
N ASP A 535 -23.04 0.98 17.20
CA ASP A 535 -22.09 1.70 18.03
C ASP A 535 -20.67 1.14 17.77
N SER A 536 -19.73 2.03 17.46
CA SER A 536 -18.32 1.64 17.32
C SER A 536 -17.66 1.37 18.67
N GLY A 537 -18.33 1.68 19.79
CA GLY A 537 -17.83 1.41 21.12
C GLY A 537 -16.53 2.15 21.38
N THR A 538 -15.56 1.48 22.00
CA THR A 538 -14.23 2.08 22.23
C THR A 538 -13.41 1.96 20.96
N ILE A 539 -13.06 3.08 20.33
CA ILE A 539 -12.10 3.09 19.23
C ILE A 539 -10.73 2.67 19.76
N ILE A 540 -10.16 1.63 19.16
CA ILE A 540 -8.87 1.05 19.56
C ILE A 540 -7.78 1.26 18.51
N GLY A 541 -8.15 1.60 17.27
CA GLY A 541 -7.18 1.86 16.22
C GLY A 541 -7.81 2.25 14.90
N ARG A 542 -6.98 2.36 13.86
CA ARG A 542 -7.39 2.74 12.51
C ARG A 542 -6.47 2.12 11.46
N PHE A 543 -7.05 1.43 10.49
CA PHE A 543 -6.34 0.94 9.30
C PHE A 543 -6.08 2.07 8.30
N ARG A 544 -4.90 2.03 7.66
CA ARG A 544 -4.49 3.00 6.62
C ARG A 544 -4.17 2.33 5.27
N THR A 545 -4.20 1.02 5.25
CA THR A 545 -3.76 0.12 4.18
C THR A 545 -4.80 -0.98 4.03
N VAL A 546 -4.81 -1.64 2.88
CA VAL A 546 -5.78 -2.70 2.54
C VAL A 546 -5.46 -4.02 3.24
N GLY A 547 -4.23 -4.18 3.77
CA GLY A 547 -3.74 -5.39 4.40
C GLY A 547 -2.71 -6.15 3.55
N PRO A 548 -2.44 -7.43 3.87
CA PRO A 548 -3.21 -8.28 4.78
C PRO A 548 -2.95 -7.95 6.26
N HIS A 549 -4.00 -7.81 7.06
CA HIS A 549 -3.90 -7.64 8.52
C HIS A 549 -4.22 -8.97 9.23
N LEU A 550 -3.75 -9.11 10.47
CA LEU A 550 -4.01 -10.30 11.28
C LEU A 550 -4.72 -9.92 12.58
N ALA A 551 -5.96 -10.39 12.74
CA ALA A 551 -6.69 -10.25 14.00
C ALA A 551 -6.51 -11.52 14.85
N ARG A 552 -6.23 -11.34 16.15
CA ARG A 552 -6.11 -12.42 17.13
C ARG A 552 -7.10 -12.19 18.26
N ILE A 553 -7.87 -13.22 18.61
CA ILE A 553 -8.75 -13.22 19.79
C ILE A 553 -8.31 -14.35 20.71
N ARG A 554 -7.95 -14.00 21.94
CA ARG A 554 -7.46 -14.96 22.94
C ARG A 554 -8.30 -14.87 24.20
N ARG A 555 -8.81 -16.00 24.67
CA ARG A 555 -9.51 -16.11 25.95
C ARG A 555 -8.66 -16.86 26.96
N LYS A 556 -8.55 -16.31 28.17
CA LYS A 556 -7.94 -16.96 29.33
C LYS A 556 -8.83 -16.75 30.56
N GLY A 557 -9.59 -17.77 30.95
CA GLY A 557 -10.67 -17.61 31.92
C GLY A 557 -11.70 -16.59 31.43
N GLU A 558 -12.17 -15.67 32.28
CA GLU A 558 -13.14 -14.63 31.88
C GLU A 558 -12.52 -13.49 31.06
N LEU A 559 -11.18 -13.44 30.97
CA LEU A 559 -10.46 -12.41 30.25
C LEU A 559 -10.39 -12.74 28.75
N VAL A 560 -10.70 -11.75 27.90
CA VAL A 560 -10.59 -11.85 26.44
C VAL A 560 -9.74 -10.71 25.90
N ILE A 561 -8.75 -11.03 25.08
CA ILE A 561 -7.86 -10.06 24.44
C ILE A 561 -8.17 -10.06 22.94
N PHE A 562 -8.40 -8.86 22.40
CA PHE A 562 -8.47 -8.59 20.98
C PHE A 562 -7.18 -7.89 20.57
N GLU A 563 -6.50 -8.43 19.57
CA GLU A 563 -5.28 -7.87 19.00
C GLU A 563 -5.44 -7.77 17.49
N VAL A 564 -4.92 -6.70 16.92
CA VAL A 564 -4.77 -6.54 15.49
C VAL A 564 -3.34 -6.15 15.21
N ASP A 565 -2.73 -6.95 14.35
CA ASP A 565 -1.41 -6.78 13.76
C ASP A 565 -1.65 -6.19 12.37
N VAL A 566 -1.53 -4.86 12.29
CA VAL A 566 -1.86 -4.09 11.08
C VAL A 566 -0.81 -4.41 10.03
N ASP A 567 -1.24 -4.86 8.86
CA ASP A 567 -0.36 -5.30 7.76
C ASP A 567 0.37 -6.61 8.06
N ASN A 568 -0.03 -7.26 9.17
CA ASN A 568 0.52 -8.52 9.66
C ASN A 568 2.06 -8.45 9.73
N ASP A 569 2.60 -7.26 10.00
CA ASP A 569 4.02 -6.94 9.94
C ASP A 569 4.74 -7.24 11.25
N GLY A 570 4.00 -7.76 12.24
CA GLY A 570 4.45 -7.96 13.60
C GLY A 570 4.25 -6.66 14.40
N PRO A 571 4.79 -6.58 15.63
CA PRO A 571 4.57 -5.43 16.49
C PRO A 571 4.91 -4.09 15.83
N SER A 572 3.88 -3.28 15.52
CA SER A 572 3.98 -1.95 14.93
C SER A 572 3.31 -0.89 15.83
N PRO A 573 3.63 0.42 15.68
CA PRO A 573 2.90 1.48 16.37
C PRO A 573 1.43 1.63 15.92
N ASP A 574 1.11 1.10 14.74
CA ASP A 574 -0.24 1.11 14.19
C ASP A 574 -1.04 -0.10 14.68
N ASP A 575 -0.40 -1.11 15.29
CA ASP A 575 -1.06 -2.24 15.95
C ASP A 575 -1.83 -1.79 17.17
N PHE A 576 -2.91 -2.51 17.45
CA PHE A 576 -3.73 -2.22 18.60
C PHE A 576 -4.19 -3.48 19.30
N SER A 577 -4.26 -3.36 20.62
CA SER A 577 -4.71 -4.42 21.51
C SER A 577 -5.69 -3.86 22.52
N ARG A 578 -6.72 -4.63 22.83
CA ARG A 578 -7.69 -4.29 23.86
C ARG A 578 -8.10 -5.54 24.62
N THR A 579 -8.03 -5.42 25.93
CA THR A 579 -8.43 -6.48 26.85
C THR A 579 -9.80 -6.18 27.44
N ILE A 580 -10.67 -7.18 27.41
CA ILE A 580 -11.91 -7.27 28.18
C ILE A 580 -11.58 -8.12 29.42
N PRO A 581 -11.51 -7.53 30.63
CA PRO A 581 -11.13 -8.27 31.83
C PRO A 581 -12.14 -9.34 32.26
N ASP A 582 -13.42 -9.11 31.95
CA ASP A 582 -14.53 -10.01 32.25
C ASP A 582 -15.54 -9.95 31.09
N ILE A 583 -15.57 -11.02 30.29
CA ILE A 583 -16.40 -11.13 29.10
C ILE A 583 -17.90 -11.21 29.43
N ARG A 584 -18.27 -11.77 30.59
CA ARG A 584 -19.68 -11.87 31.01
C ARG A 584 -20.19 -10.55 31.58
N ALA A 585 -19.31 -9.75 32.19
CA ALA A 585 -19.65 -8.36 32.52
C ALA A 585 -19.78 -7.50 31.26
N PHE A 586 -18.96 -7.75 30.24
CA PHE A 586 -19.00 -7.01 28.98
C PHE A 586 -20.17 -7.43 28.10
N VAL A 587 -20.56 -8.70 28.06
CA VAL A 587 -21.70 -9.22 27.31
C VAL A 587 -22.51 -10.17 28.21
N PRO A 588 -23.46 -9.65 29.00
CA PRO A 588 -24.22 -10.43 29.98
C PRO A 588 -25.03 -11.59 29.42
N GLU A 589 -25.34 -11.57 28.13
CA GLU A 589 -26.10 -12.59 27.43
C GLU A 589 -25.30 -13.87 27.13
N LEU A 590 -23.97 -13.85 27.30
CA LEU A 590 -23.11 -15.00 27.00
C LEU A 590 -23.10 -16.05 28.13
N HIS A 591 -23.19 -17.31 27.73
CA HIS A 591 -23.12 -18.48 28.61
C HIS A 591 -22.40 -19.65 27.91
N GLU A 592 -22.22 -20.78 28.61
CA GLU A 592 -21.36 -21.90 28.17
C GLU A 592 -21.78 -22.60 26.86
N LYS A 593 -22.91 -22.24 26.26
CA LYS A 593 -23.53 -22.98 25.15
C LYS A 593 -24.08 -22.08 24.04
N ASN A 594 -23.74 -20.80 24.02
CA ASN A 594 -24.18 -19.87 22.99
C ASN A 594 -23.05 -18.99 22.45
N THR A 595 -21.78 -19.31 22.71
CA THR A 595 -20.65 -18.45 22.37
C THR A 595 -19.80 -19.11 21.29
N HIS A 596 -19.76 -18.47 20.12
CA HIS A 596 -18.95 -18.84 18.97
C HIS A 596 -17.84 -17.82 18.74
N PHE A 597 -16.77 -18.22 18.05
CA PHE A 597 -15.89 -17.29 17.35
C PHE A 597 -16.48 -17.10 15.96
N PHE A 598 -16.51 -15.85 15.47
CA PHE A 598 -17.12 -15.54 14.18
C PHE A 598 -16.40 -14.42 13.45
N PHE A 599 -16.58 -14.40 12.14
CA PHE A 599 -16.12 -13.33 11.26
C PHE A 599 -17.05 -13.20 10.05
N GLY A 600 -17.11 -12.00 9.46
CA GLY A 600 -17.90 -11.72 8.27
C GLY A 600 -17.98 -10.23 7.96
N GLY A 601 -18.77 -9.87 6.95
CA GLY A 601 -18.89 -8.49 6.47
C GLY A 601 -17.88 -8.13 5.37
N ALA A 602 -17.54 -6.85 5.26
CA ALA A 602 -16.82 -6.27 4.12
C ALA A 602 -15.29 -6.45 4.18
N ALA A 603 -14.82 -7.69 4.17
CA ALA A 603 -13.42 -8.06 4.08
C ALA A 603 -13.23 -9.35 3.26
N LEU A 604 -12.03 -9.54 2.72
CA LEU A 604 -11.58 -10.81 2.16
C LEU A 604 -10.83 -11.59 3.23
N PHE A 605 -11.38 -12.71 3.70
CA PHE A 605 -10.75 -13.52 4.74
C PHE A 605 -9.91 -14.63 4.11
N GLN A 606 -8.60 -14.62 4.33
CA GLN A 606 -7.63 -15.44 3.59
C GLN A 606 -7.27 -16.74 4.31
N LYS A 607 -7.02 -16.66 5.63
CA LYS A 607 -6.61 -17.81 6.43
C LYS A 607 -7.11 -17.70 7.86
N VAL A 608 -7.32 -18.83 8.51
CA VAL A 608 -7.85 -18.89 9.87
C VAL A 608 -7.21 -20.02 10.67
N SER A 609 -6.99 -19.81 11.95
CA SER A 609 -6.65 -20.88 12.89
C SER A 609 -7.50 -20.76 14.15
N PHE A 610 -7.72 -21.91 14.79
CA PHE A 610 -8.43 -22.01 16.04
C PHE A 610 -7.77 -23.09 16.89
N ARG A 611 -7.44 -22.77 18.14
CA ARG A 611 -6.76 -23.65 19.08
C ARG A 611 -7.37 -23.59 20.46
#